data_AF-A0AAU5MN75-F1
#
_entry.id   AF-A0AAU5MN75-F1
#
_cell.length_a   1.000
_cell.length_b   1.000
_cell.length_c   1.000
_cell.angle_alpha   90.00
_cell.angle_beta   90.00
_cell.angle_gamma   90.00
#
_symmetry.space_group_name_H-M   'P 1'
#
loop_
_entity.id
_entity.type
_entity.pdbx_description
1 polymer ?
#
loop_
_entity_poly.entity_id
_entity_poly.type
_entity_poly.pdbx_seq_one_letter_code
_entity_poly.pdbx_strand_id
1 'polypeptide(L)'
;MATNRTKVPRPLARQLFVEAGHRCAISTCRATPLEIAHIVPWHRVRKHEFHNMIVLCPNCHTRFDRGDIDRQAMLRYKDLLRLSDPNRVAPDDPSPRAGLLRAYRLFQSDMTTWHTSIAELVLAVTLSSYGFPTGNLESCRTAASLARAATDKLSDLGDEGVTEAANYVFDWSLKWAHDVFDLEESAFNRTREEAGAWAREKLMAFAMLHEEICAALDLGPRELDFFETERSGQNLPDVPLGTRGLWDADAEA
;
A
#
# COMPACT_ATOMS: atom_id res chain seq x y z
N MET A 1 -0.64 41.35 16.12
CA MET A 1 -1.56 40.74 15.11
C MET A 1 -1.05 41.11 13.72
N ALA A 2 -0.80 40.13 12.85
CA ALA A 2 -0.31 40.40 11.49
C ALA A 2 -1.46 40.93 10.62
N THR A 3 -1.47 42.23 10.37
CA THR A 3 -2.55 43.02 9.75
C THR A 3 -2.80 42.74 8.25
N ASN A 4 -2.18 41.72 7.66
CA ASN A 4 -2.28 41.43 6.23
C ASN A 4 -2.33 39.91 5.92
N ARG A 5 -2.80 39.07 6.85
CA ARG A 5 -3.03 37.64 6.60
C ARG A 5 -4.38 37.44 5.93
N THR A 6 -4.38 36.87 4.73
CA THR A 6 -5.61 36.50 4.04
C THR A 6 -6.31 35.36 4.80
N LYS A 7 -7.64 35.25 4.64
CA LYS A 7 -8.39 34.15 5.23
C LYS A 7 -8.03 32.85 4.51
N VAL A 8 -7.93 31.75 5.26
CA VAL A 8 -7.76 30.42 4.68
C VAL A 8 -8.97 30.11 3.79
N PRO A 9 -8.77 29.76 2.50
CA PRO A 9 -9.86 29.40 1.62
C PRO A 9 -10.70 28.25 2.19
N ARG A 10 -12.03 28.34 2.08
CA ARG A 10 -12.96 27.32 2.61
C ARG A 10 -12.67 25.88 2.12
N PRO A 11 -12.36 25.64 0.82
CA PRO A 11 -12.03 24.30 0.35
C PRO A 11 -10.80 23.72 1.05
N LEU A 12 -9.75 24.54 1.20
CA LEU A 12 -8.51 24.15 1.89
C LEU A 12 -8.75 23.88 3.38
N ALA A 13 -9.52 24.73 4.05
CA ALA A 13 -9.88 24.52 5.45
C ALA A 13 -10.62 23.18 5.63
N ARG A 14 -11.56 22.85 4.73
CA ARG A 14 -12.27 21.56 4.75
C ARG A 14 -11.30 20.40 4.63
N GLN A 15 -10.38 20.43 3.66
CA GLN A 15 -9.38 19.38 3.47
C GLN A 15 -8.53 19.17 4.73
N LEU A 16 -8.11 20.25 5.39
CA LEU A 16 -7.31 20.19 6.62
C LEU A 16 -8.09 19.56 7.80
N PHE A 17 -9.36 19.93 8.00
CA PHE A 17 -10.19 19.30 9.04
C PHE A 17 -10.49 17.83 8.75
N VAL A 18 -10.73 17.52 7.48
CA VAL A 18 -10.93 16.16 6.97
C VAL A 18 -9.68 15.34 7.27
N GLU A 19 -8.49 15.78 6.84
CA GLU A 19 -7.19 15.12 7.11
C GLU A 19 -6.98 14.82 8.59
N ALA A 20 -7.26 15.77 9.47
CA ALA A 20 -7.12 15.60 10.92
C ALA A 20 -8.26 14.78 11.58
N GLY A 21 -9.20 14.24 10.79
CA GLY A 21 -10.34 13.48 11.30
C GLY A 21 -11.25 14.29 12.24
N HIS A 22 -11.34 15.60 12.03
CA HIS A 22 -12.01 16.56 12.91
C HIS A 22 -11.54 16.48 14.38
N ARG A 23 -10.26 16.17 14.60
CA ARG A 23 -9.59 16.13 15.90
C ARG A 23 -8.22 16.82 15.83
N CYS A 24 -7.62 17.06 16.99
CA CYS A 24 -6.26 17.61 17.05
C CYS A 24 -5.27 16.65 16.36
N ALA A 25 -4.40 17.19 15.49
CA ALA A 25 -3.41 16.42 14.74
C ALA A 25 -2.37 15.69 15.61
N ILE A 26 -2.18 16.13 16.86
CA ILE A 26 -1.31 15.42 17.80
C ILE A 26 -2.03 14.14 18.22
N SER A 27 -1.46 13.00 17.82
CA SER A 27 -2.05 11.67 17.87
C SER A 27 -2.59 11.27 19.25
N THR A 28 -1.93 11.72 20.32
CA THR A 28 -2.30 11.46 21.72
C THR A 28 -3.32 12.46 22.28
N CYS A 29 -3.51 13.62 21.66
CA CYS A 29 -4.39 14.68 22.18
C CYS A 29 -5.84 14.50 21.76
N ARG A 30 -6.11 14.38 20.45
CA ARG A 30 -7.45 14.15 19.85
C ARG A 30 -8.59 15.11 20.29
N ALA A 31 -8.27 16.21 20.96
CA ALA A 31 -9.23 17.15 21.53
C ALA A 31 -9.87 18.06 20.47
N THR A 32 -11.00 18.67 20.84
CA THR A 32 -11.72 19.74 20.13
C THR A 32 -12.05 20.86 21.14
N PRO A 33 -12.32 22.13 20.74
CA PRO A 33 -12.38 22.69 19.39
C PRO A 33 -11.00 22.81 18.72
N LEU A 34 -10.97 23.24 17.45
CA LEU A 34 -9.80 23.17 16.58
C LEU A 34 -9.48 24.50 15.88
N GLU A 35 -8.20 24.70 15.60
CA GLU A 35 -7.62 25.88 14.96
C GLU A 35 -6.62 25.43 13.88
N ILE A 36 -6.47 26.23 12.83
CA ILE A 36 -5.56 25.96 11.73
C ILE A 36 -4.25 26.74 11.94
N ALA A 37 -3.17 26.01 12.14
CA ALA A 37 -1.82 26.52 12.32
C ALA A 37 -0.99 26.39 11.04
N HIS A 38 -0.07 27.33 10.82
CA HIS A 38 0.96 27.22 9.79
C HIS A 38 2.24 26.64 10.38
N ILE A 39 2.82 25.60 9.77
CA ILE A 39 4.04 24.96 10.26
C ILE A 39 5.26 25.86 10.00
N VAL A 40 5.45 26.38 8.78
CA VAL A 40 6.31 27.55 8.52
C VAL A 40 5.45 28.79 8.79
N PRO A 41 5.86 29.71 9.68
CA PRO A 41 5.10 30.91 9.98
C PRO A 41 4.71 31.72 8.74
N TRP A 42 3.48 32.26 8.74
CA TRP A 42 2.92 33.09 7.66
C TRP A 42 3.85 34.21 7.18
N HIS A 43 4.58 34.86 8.10
CA HIS A 43 5.45 35.98 7.75
C HIS A 43 6.57 35.59 6.76
N ARG A 44 6.96 34.31 6.71
CA ARG A 44 7.95 33.77 5.77
C ARG A 44 7.33 33.34 4.45
N VAL A 45 6.25 32.54 4.48
CA VAL A 45 5.68 31.92 3.28
C VAL A 45 4.65 32.78 2.56
N ARG A 46 3.86 33.57 3.31
CA ARG A 46 2.76 34.42 2.84
C ARG A 46 1.78 33.72 1.88
N LYS A 47 1.66 32.40 1.99
CA LYS A 47 0.80 31.53 1.18
C LYS A 47 0.10 30.50 2.06
N HIS A 48 -1.09 30.08 1.64
CA HIS A 48 -1.82 28.97 2.25
C HIS A 48 -1.59 27.71 1.43
N GLU A 49 -0.72 26.84 1.91
CA GLU A 49 -0.36 25.59 1.25
C GLU A 49 -0.73 24.43 2.16
N PHE A 50 -1.41 23.42 1.60
CA PHE A 50 -1.91 22.28 2.37
C PHE A 50 -0.80 21.57 3.17
N HIS A 51 0.38 21.38 2.57
CA HIS A 51 1.53 20.74 3.22
C HIS A 51 2.13 21.57 4.36
N ASN A 52 1.90 22.89 4.38
CA ASN A 52 2.45 23.80 5.38
C ASN A 52 1.43 24.18 6.47
N MET A 53 0.29 23.47 6.53
CA MET A 53 -0.80 23.79 7.44
C MET A 53 -1.24 22.53 8.19
N ILE A 54 -1.58 22.68 9.47
CA ILE A 54 -1.96 21.57 10.35
C ILE A 54 -3.10 22.03 11.29
N VAL A 55 -3.94 21.09 11.72
CA VAL A 55 -5.09 21.37 12.60
C VAL A 55 -4.76 20.97 14.03
N LEU A 56 -4.87 21.90 14.97
CA LEU A 56 -4.53 21.71 16.38
C LEU A 56 -5.68 22.16 17.27
N CYS A 57 -5.80 21.62 18.48
CA CYS A 57 -6.62 22.27 19.51
C CYS A 57 -5.91 23.52 20.06
N PRO A 58 -6.63 24.49 20.65
CA PRO A 58 -6.04 25.73 21.16
C PRO A 58 -4.85 25.52 22.11
N ASN A 59 -4.90 24.46 22.93
CA ASN A 59 -3.82 24.13 23.86
C ASN A 59 -2.54 23.69 23.12
N CYS A 60 -2.68 22.82 22.12
CA CYS A 60 -1.54 22.34 21.34
C CYS A 60 -1.01 23.43 20.41
N HIS A 61 -1.88 24.28 19.87
CA HIS A 61 -1.49 25.44 19.08
C HIS A 61 -0.67 26.43 19.91
N THR A 62 -1.12 26.74 21.13
CA THR A 62 -0.37 27.60 22.07
C THR A 62 0.99 27.02 22.43
N ARG A 63 1.07 25.71 22.67
CA ARG A 63 2.35 25.01 22.94
C ARG A 63 3.30 25.08 21.74
N PHE A 64 2.77 24.95 20.52
CA PHE A 64 3.56 25.13 19.30
C PHE A 64 4.05 26.58 19.16
N ASP A 65 3.19 27.57 19.36
CA ASP A 65 3.56 29.00 19.28
C ASP A 65 4.63 29.39 20.31
N ARG A 66 4.64 28.75 21.48
CA ARG A 66 5.65 28.93 22.54
C ARG A 66 6.97 28.20 22.28
N GLY A 67 6.99 27.26 21.33
CA GLY A 67 8.14 26.41 21.06
C GLY A 67 8.27 25.18 21.95
N ASP A 68 7.27 24.88 22.81
CA ASP A 68 7.22 23.64 23.60
C ASP A 68 7.07 22.40 22.70
N ILE A 69 6.47 22.60 21.53
CA ILE A 69 6.42 21.63 20.46
C ILE A 69 7.14 22.26 19.28
N ASP A 70 8.17 21.59 18.80
CA ASP A 70 9.02 22.15 17.78
C ASP A 70 8.44 21.94 16.37
N ARG A 71 9.07 22.61 15.40
CA ARG A 71 8.65 22.54 14.00
C ARG A 71 8.83 21.15 13.40
N GLN A 72 9.88 20.40 13.80
CA GLN A 72 10.11 19.07 13.27
C GLN A 72 9.03 18.10 13.77
N ALA A 73 8.58 18.21 15.03
CA ALA A 73 7.45 17.44 15.52
C ALA A 73 6.16 17.74 14.74
N MET A 74 5.89 19.01 14.40
CA MET A 74 4.72 19.36 13.58
C MET A 74 4.75 18.70 12.19
N LEU A 75 5.91 18.65 11.54
CA LEU A 75 6.08 17.95 10.26
C LEU A 75 5.80 16.45 10.44
N ARG A 76 6.37 15.82 11.48
CA ARG A 76 6.11 14.40 11.77
C ARG A 76 4.63 14.12 12.03
N TYR A 77 3.93 14.96 12.79
CA TYR A 77 2.49 14.77 13.03
C TYR A 77 1.68 14.91 11.74
N LYS A 78 2.04 15.86 10.87
CA LYS A 78 1.41 16.02 9.55
C LYS A 78 1.58 14.76 8.69
N ASP A 79 2.77 14.16 8.71
CA ASP A 79 3.04 12.92 7.96
C ASP A 79 2.25 11.73 8.53
N LEU A 80 2.16 11.61 9.85
CA LEU A 80 1.41 10.53 10.49
C LEU A 80 -0.10 10.59 10.20
N LEU A 81 -0.67 11.77 10.02
CA LEU A 81 -2.08 11.91 9.62
C LEU A 81 -2.36 11.30 8.24
N ARG A 82 -1.37 11.28 7.34
CA ARG A 82 -1.48 10.65 6.02
C ARG A 82 -1.47 9.12 6.09
N LEU A 83 -0.92 8.57 7.16
CA LEU A 83 -0.78 7.12 7.37
C LEU A 83 -1.93 6.52 8.20
N SER A 84 -2.65 7.33 8.97
CA SER A 84 -3.67 6.85 9.92
C SER A 84 -5.03 6.49 9.32
N ASP A 85 -5.22 6.65 8.02
CA ASP A 85 -6.42 6.17 7.31
C ASP A 85 -5.97 5.31 6.11
N PRO A 86 -5.87 3.97 6.27
CA PRO A 86 -5.45 3.08 5.19
C PRO A 86 -6.41 3.09 3.99
N ASN A 87 -7.64 3.62 4.16
CA ASN A 87 -8.68 3.66 3.13
C ASN A 87 -8.95 5.07 2.58
N ARG A 88 -8.26 6.12 3.04
CA ARG A 88 -8.33 7.44 2.38
C ARG A 88 -7.28 7.56 1.30
N VAL A 89 -7.73 7.39 0.08
CA VAL A 89 -7.18 8.15 -1.05
C VAL A 89 -8.02 9.42 -1.14
N ALA A 90 -7.44 10.58 -0.81
CA ALA A 90 -8.11 11.84 -1.10
C ALA A 90 -8.34 11.90 -2.63
N PRO A 91 -9.53 12.32 -3.11
CA PRO A 91 -9.81 12.41 -4.55
C PRO A 91 -8.77 13.24 -5.32
N ASP A 92 -8.12 14.17 -4.60
CA ASP A 92 -7.11 15.10 -5.11
C ASP A 92 -5.77 14.95 -4.37
N ASP A 93 -5.38 13.75 -3.89
CA ASP A 93 -4.06 13.56 -3.24
C ASP A 93 -2.94 14.08 -4.18
N PRO A 94 -2.27 15.21 -3.86
CA PRO A 94 -1.35 15.87 -4.77
C PRO A 94 0.00 15.12 -4.88
N SER A 95 0.17 13.97 -4.21
CA SER A 95 1.33 13.11 -4.41
C SER A 95 0.88 11.78 -5.03
N PRO A 96 1.04 11.61 -6.37
CA PRO A 96 0.88 10.31 -7.04
C PRO A 96 1.62 9.18 -6.32
N ARG A 97 2.78 9.51 -5.73
CA ARG A 97 3.63 8.61 -4.93
C ARG A 97 2.90 7.95 -3.75
N ALA A 98 2.16 8.71 -2.93
CA ALA A 98 1.45 8.13 -1.77
C ALA A 98 0.22 7.32 -2.18
N GLY A 99 -0.45 7.73 -3.26
CA GLY A 99 -1.55 6.96 -3.85
C GLY A 99 -1.08 5.60 -4.36
N LEU A 100 0.00 5.59 -5.13
CA LEU A 100 0.59 4.38 -5.69
C LEU A 100 1.08 3.42 -4.60
N LEU A 101 1.73 3.91 -3.56
CA LEU A 101 2.16 3.08 -2.43
C LEU A 101 0.97 2.41 -1.71
N ARG A 102 -0.13 3.15 -1.47
CA ARG A 102 -1.33 2.56 -0.83
C ARG A 102 -2.00 1.53 -1.73
N ALA A 103 -2.10 1.81 -3.03
CA ALA A 103 -2.65 0.86 -3.99
C ALA A 103 -1.80 -0.42 -4.04
N TYR A 104 -0.47 -0.29 -3.97
CA TYR A 104 0.42 -1.45 -3.92
C TYR A 104 0.20 -2.29 -2.65
N ARG A 105 0.07 -1.66 -1.48
CA ARG A 105 -0.25 -2.38 -0.23
C ARG A 105 -1.60 -3.09 -0.28
N LEU A 106 -2.61 -2.44 -0.83
CA LEU A 106 -3.93 -3.04 -1.02
C LEU A 106 -3.84 -4.26 -1.96
N PHE A 107 -3.14 -4.12 -3.09
CA PHE A 107 -2.88 -5.21 -4.02
C PHE A 107 -2.22 -6.40 -3.33
N GLN A 108 -1.17 -6.19 -2.53
CA GLN A 108 -0.49 -7.27 -1.81
C GLN A 108 -1.43 -8.01 -0.84
N SER A 109 -2.24 -7.27 -0.08
CA SER A 109 -3.21 -7.82 0.86
C SER A 109 -4.28 -8.67 0.16
N ASP A 110 -4.90 -8.12 -0.89
CA ASP A 110 -6.01 -8.79 -1.57
C ASP A 110 -5.52 -10.00 -2.38
N MET A 111 -4.34 -9.92 -3.00
CA MET A 111 -3.71 -11.07 -3.66
C MET A 111 -3.35 -12.18 -2.67
N THR A 112 -2.83 -11.83 -1.49
CA THR A 112 -2.52 -12.83 -0.44
C THR A 112 -3.77 -13.53 0.06
N THR A 113 -4.85 -12.76 0.29
CA THR A 113 -6.15 -13.28 0.69
C THR A 113 -6.72 -14.23 -0.37
N TRP A 114 -6.65 -13.83 -1.64
CA TRP A 114 -7.11 -14.66 -2.74
C TRP A 114 -6.29 -15.94 -2.88
N HIS A 115 -4.95 -15.87 -2.86
CA HIS A 115 -4.09 -17.05 -2.92
C HIS A 115 -4.33 -18.01 -1.77
N THR A 116 -4.56 -17.50 -0.57
CA THR A 116 -4.90 -18.33 0.60
C THR A 116 -6.21 -19.08 0.37
N SER A 117 -7.24 -18.38 -0.13
CA SER A 117 -8.53 -19.02 -0.45
C SER A 117 -8.43 -20.09 -1.55
N ILE A 118 -7.57 -19.90 -2.56
CA ILE A 118 -7.31 -20.93 -3.58
C ILE A 118 -6.58 -22.13 -2.94
N ALA A 119 -5.57 -21.88 -2.11
CA ALA A 119 -4.83 -22.94 -1.42
C ALA A 119 -5.74 -23.77 -0.49
N GLU A 120 -6.68 -23.14 0.20
CA GLU A 120 -7.70 -23.82 1.00
C GLU A 120 -8.59 -24.74 0.15
N LEU A 121 -8.95 -24.33 -1.07
CA LEU A 121 -9.69 -25.18 -2.00
C LEU A 121 -8.83 -26.38 -2.46
N VAL A 122 -7.56 -26.17 -2.77
CA VAL A 122 -6.62 -27.25 -3.13
C VAL A 122 -6.50 -28.25 -1.98
N LEU A 123 -6.29 -27.78 -0.76
CA LEU A 123 -6.23 -28.64 0.44
C LEU A 123 -7.53 -29.39 0.65
N ALA A 124 -8.67 -28.73 0.46
CA ALA A 124 -9.96 -29.37 0.60
C ALA A 124 -10.17 -30.50 -0.42
N VAL A 125 -9.79 -30.31 -1.69
CA VAL A 125 -9.90 -31.35 -2.73
C VAL A 125 -8.93 -32.50 -2.47
N THR A 126 -7.67 -32.19 -2.12
CA THR A 126 -6.64 -33.21 -1.89
C THR A 126 -6.89 -34.05 -0.64
N LEU A 127 -7.49 -33.48 0.41
CA LEU A 127 -7.78 -34.17 1.67
C LEU A 127 -9.21 -34.73 1.76
N SER A 128 -10.14 -34.30 0.91
CA SER A 128 -11.51 -34.81 0.89
C SER A 128 -11.59 -36.14 0.13
N SER A 129 -12.16 -37.16 0.78
CA SER A 129 -12.58 -38.41 0.12
C SER A 129 -13.98 -38.33 -0.50
N TYR A 130 -14.71 -37.21 -0.32
CA TYR A 130 -16.15 -37.08 -0.58
C TYR A 130 -16.56 -35.73 -1.20
N GLY A 131 -15.78 -35.22 -2.16
CA GLY A 131 -16.19 -34.13 -3.06
C GLY A 131 -15.82 -32.71 -2.63
N PHE A 132 -15.91 -31.79 -3.60
CA PHE A 132 -15.50 -30.38 -3.54
C PHE A 132 -16.41 -29.57 -2.59
N PRO A 133 -15.88 -28.93 -1.52
CA PRO A 133 -16.72 -28.13 -0.63
C PRO A 133 -17.13 -26.84 -1.33
N THR A 134 -18.39 -26.80 -1.76
CA THR A 134 -19.02 -25.66 -2.44
C THR A 134 -19.02 -24.38 -1.61
N GLY A 135 -18.91 -24.47 -0.28
CA GLY A 135 -18.92 -23.31 0.63
C GLY A 135 -17.71 -22.38 0.49
N ASN A 136 -16.52 -22.92 0.19
CA ASN A 136 -15.29 -22.11 0.07
C ASN A 136 -15.19 -21.40 -1.30
N LEU A 137 -16.04 -21.77 -2.26
CA LEU A 137 -16.03 -21.22 -3.62
C LEU A 137 -16.46 -19.74 -3.63
N GLU A 138 -17.49 -19.38 -2.86
CA GLU A 138 -17.99 -18.01 -2.81
C GLU A 138 -16.93 -17.06 -2.24
N SER A 139 -16.31 -17.44 -1.12
CA SER A 139 -15.21 -16.67 -0.51
C SER A 139 -14.04 -16.47 -1.46
N CYS A 140 -13.64 -17.51 -2.21
CA CYS A 140 -12.59 -17.40 -3.23
C CYS A 140 -12.97 -16.45 -4.38
N ARG A 141 -14.22 -16.49 -4.86
CA ARG A 141 -14.70 -15.57 -5.91
C ARG A 141 -14.77 -14.12 -5.43
N THR A 142 -15.17 -13.88 -4.18
CA THR A 142 -15.13 -12.55 -3.56
C THR A 142 -13.70 -12.04 -3.47
N ALA A 143 -12.77 -12.86 -2.99
CA ALA A 143 -11.35 -12.50 -2.91
C ALA A 143 -10.75 -12.19 -4.29
N ALA A 144 -11.10 -12.97 -5.33
CA ALA A 144 -10.68 -12.70 -6.71
C ALA A 144 -11.16 -11.34 -7.22
N SER A 145 -12.41 -10.96 -6.89
CA SER A 145 -13.01 -9.69 -7.31
C SER A 145 -12.34 -8.49 -6.62
N LEU A 146 -11.98 -8.63 -5.34
CA LEU A 146 -11.21 -7.63 -4.59
C LEU A 146 -9.79 -7.49 -5.17
N ALA A 147 -9.12 -8.62 -5.43
CA ALA A 147 -7.80 -8.63 -6.07
C ALA A 147 -7.81 -7.96 -7.46
N ARG A 148 -8.87 -8.16 -8.26
CA ARG A 148 -9.02 -7.46 -9.55
C ARG A 148 -9.18 -5.96 -9.35
N ALA A 149 -10.05 -5.53 -8.44
CA ALA A 149 -10.25 -4.11 -8.16
C ALA A 149 -8.95 -3.44 -7.66
N ALA A 150 -8.16 -4.13 -6.84
CA ALA A 150 -6.85 -3.65 -6.41
C ALA A 150 -5.85 -3.55 -7.57
N THR A 151 -5.89 -4.50 -8.50
CA THR A 151 -5.07 -4.50 -9.74
C THR A 151 -5.42 -3.33 -10.65
N ASP A 152 -6.71 -3.09 -10.88
CA ASP A 152 -7.19 -1.95 -11.66
C ASP A 152 -6.76 -0.63 -10.99
N LYS A 153 -6.89 -0.55 -9.67
CA LYS A 153 -6.49 0.63 -8.90
C LYS A 153 -4.98 0.90 -8.98
N LEU A 154 -4.18 -0.15 -9.01
CA LEU A 154 -2.73 -0.06 -9.16
C LEU A 154 -2.36 0.42 -10.57
N SER A 155 -3.05 -0.10 -11.59
CA SER A 155 -2.88 0.29 -13.00
C SER A 155 -3.27 1.75 -13.24
N ASP A 156 -4.35 2.24 -12.61
CA ASP A 156 -4.80 3.63 -12.72
C ASP A 156 -3.79 4.66 -12.17
N LEU A 157 -2.94 4.23 -11.23
CA LEU A 157 -2.01 5.10 -10.49
C LEU A 157 -0.55 4.89 -10.89
N GLY A 158 -0.23 3.73 -11.45
CA GLY A 158 1.10 3.37 -11.93
C GLY A 158 1.37 3.85 -13.35
N ASP A 159 2.60 3.62 -13.79
CA ASP A 159 2.97 3.75 -15.20
C ASP A 159 2.69 2.43 -15.96
N GLU A 160 3.13 2.37 -17.21
CA GLU A 160 2.96 1.21 -18.08
C GLU A 160 3.62 -0.05 -17.49
N GLY A 161 4.83 0.07 -16.93
CA GLY A 161 5.54 -1.05 -16.32
C GLY A 161 4.82 -1.62 -15.10
N VAL A 162 4.33 -0.75 -14.21
CA VAL A 162 3.50 -1.16 -13.07
C VAL A 162 2.21 -1.85 -13.54
N THR A 163 1.57 -1.30 -14.57
CA THR A 163 0.32 -1.85 -15.13
C THR A 163 0.54 -3.25 -15.70
N GLU A 164 1.57 -3.44 -16.52
CA GLU A 164 1.90 -4.75 -17.12
C GLU A 164 2.24 -5.78 -16.05
N ALA A 165 3.11 -5.43 -15.09
CA ALA A 165 3.53 -6.34 -14.04
C ALA A 165 2.35 -6.72 -13.10
N ALA A 166 1.46 -5.77 -12.78
CA ALA A 166 0.30 -6.03 -11.93
C ALA A 166 -0.70 -6.98 -12.61
N ASN A 167 -0.99 -6.76 -13.90
CA ASN A 167 -1.87 -7.64 -14.66
C ASN A 167 -1.22 -9.02 -14.85
N TYR A 168 0.09 -9.11 -15.08
CA TYR A 168 0.78 -10.39 -15.18
C TYR A 168 0.62 -11.24 -13.90
N VAL A 169 0.81 -10.63 -12.72
CA VAL A 169 0.61 -11.31 -11.43
C VAL A 169 -0.84 -11.76 -11.25
N PHE A 170 -1.80 -10.91 -11.61
CA PHE A 170 -3.22 -11.23 -11.54
C PHE A 170 -3.60 -12.39 -12.48
N ASP A 171 -3.19 -12.34 -13.75
CA ASP A 171 -3.51 -13.33 -14.76
C ASP A 171 -2.88 -14.70 -14.46
N TRP A 172 -1.65 -14.71 -13.95
CA TRP A 172 -1.00 -15.91 -13.46
C TRP A 172 -1.81 -16.56 -12.33
N SER A 173 -2.33 -15.74 -11.41
CA SER A 173 -3.15 -16.19 -10.27
C SER A 173 -4.53 -16.66 -10.71
N LEU A 174 -5.11 -15.97 -11.70
CA LEU A 174 -6.38 -16.31 -12.32
C LEU A 174 -6.29 -17.68 -13.01
N LYS A 175 -5.20 -17.92 -13.76
CA LYS A 175 -4.94 -19.23 -14.36
C LYS A 175 -4.92 -20.33 -13.30
N TRP A 176 -4.20 -20.13 -12.19
CA TRP A 176 -4.18 -21.13 -11.11
C TRP A 176 -5.58 -21.36 -10.52
N ALA A 177 -6.37 -20.31 -10.30
CA ALA A 177 -7.74 -20.45 -9.83
C ALA A 177 -8.61 -21.26 -10.81
N HIS A 178 -8.47 -21.01 -12.12
CA HIS A 178 -9.16 -21.79 -13.16
C HIS A 178 -8.76 -23.27 -13.12
N ASP A 179 -7.46 -23.57 -13.09
CA ASP A 179 -6.98 -24.95 -13.02
C ASP A 179 -7.56 -25.68 -11.79
N VAL A 180 -7.73 -24.98 -10.66
CA VAL A 180 -8.38 -25.52 -9.45
C VAL A 180 -9.89 -25.71 -9.63
N PHE A 181 -10.59 -24.76 -10.26
CA PHE A 181 -12.04 -24.85 -10.48
C PHE A 181 -12.41 -25.92 -11.51
N ASP A 182 -11.58 -26.11 -12.52
CA ASP A 182 -11.76 -27.09 -13.58
C ASP A 182 -11.26 -28.49 -13.19
N LEU A 183 -10.75 -28.63 -11.95
CA LEU A 183 -10.22 -29.88 -11.40
C LEU A 183 -9.06 -30.46 -12.22
N GLU A 184 -8.24 -29.61 -12.81
CA GLU A 184 -7.07 -30.00 -13.60
C GLU A 184 -6.03 -30.71 -12.72
N GLU A 185 -5.52 -31.86 -13.17
CA GLU A 185 -4.56 -32.66 -12.37
C GLU A 185 -3.32 -31.85 -11.95
N SER A 186 -2.88 -30.93 -12.81
CA SER A 186 -1.73 -30.04 -12.58
C SER A 186 -1.90 -29.10 -11.38
N ALA A 187 -3.13 -28.86 -10.92
CA ALA A 187 -3.42 -28.06 -9.74
C ALA A 187 -3.30 -28.83 -8.41
N PHE A 188 -3.41 -30.17 -8.45
CA PHE A 188 -3.49 -31.01 -7.24
C PHE A 188 -2.33 -32.01 -7.12
N ASN A 189 -1.71 -32.41 -8.23
CA ASN A 189 -0.74 -33.50 -8.26
C ASN A 189 0.65 -33.04 -8.72
N ARG A 190 1.21 -32.02 -8.04
CA ARG A 190 2.57 -31.53 -8.31
C ARG A 190 3.60 -32.36 -7.53
N THR A 191 4.64 -32.79 -8.23
CA THR A 191 5.86 -33.27 -7.59
C THR A 191 6.53 -32.16 -6.78
N ARG A 192 7.45 -32.53 -5.88
CA ARG A 192 8.22 -31.56 -5.08
C ARG A 192 9.01 -30.58 -5.94
N GLU A 193 9.52 -31.04 -7.08
CA GLU A 193 10.28 -30.21 -8.02
C GLU A 193 9.36 -29.21 -8.73
N GLU A 194 8.21 -29.65 -9.24
CA GLU A 194 7.20 -28.80 -9.86
C GLU A 194 6.63 -27.76 -8.87
N ALA A 195 6.35 -28.17 -7.63
CA ALA A 195 5.93 -27.24 -6.58
C ALA A 195 7.00 -26.17 -6.29
N GLY A 196 8.28 -26.55 -6.30
CA GLY A 196 9.39 -25.62 -6.16
C GLY A 196 9.53 -24.66 -7.34
N ALA A 197 9.36 -25.15 -8.58
CA ALA A 197 9.38 -24.33 -9.78
C ALA A 197 8.23 -23.31 -9.78
N TRP A 198 7.02 -23.76 -9.46
CA TRP A 198 5.83 -22.93 -9.35
C TRP A 198 5.99 -21.83 -8.29
N ALA A 199 6.54 -22.17 -7.11
CA ALA A 199 6.79 -21.19 -6.06
C ALA A 199 7.84 -20.13 -6.47
N ARG A 200 8.86 -20.52 -7.24
CA ARG A 200 9.85 -19.58 -7.78
C ARG A 200 9.24 -18.65 -8.82
N GLU A 201 8.45 -19.19 -9.75
CA GLU A 201 7.76 -18.39 -10.76
C GLU A 201 6.82 -17.36 -10.13
N LYS A 202 6.03 -17.79 -9.14
CA LYS A 202 5.21 -16.88 -8.31
C LYS A 202 6.05 -15.77 -7.70
N LEU A 203 7.14 -16.13 -7.01
CA LEU A 203 8.01 -15.17 -6.34
C LEU A 203 8.59 -14.15 -7.33
N MET A 204 9.03 -14.62 -8.50
CA MET A 204 9.57 -13.78 -9.57
C MET A 204 8.53 -12.79 -10.10
N ALA A 205 7.28 -13.22 -10.32
CA ALA A 205 6.22 -12.34 -10.78
C ALA A 205 5.97 -11.17 -9.80
N PHE A 206 5.91 -11.46 -8.49
CA PHE A 206 5.77 -10.41 -7.48
C PHE A 206 7.03 -9.54 -7.34
N ALA A 207 8.22 -10.13 -7.51
CA ALA A 207 9.49 -9.40 -7.49
C ALA A 207 9.57 -8.37 -8.61
N MET A 208 9.18 -8.76 -9.83
CA MET A 208 9.12 -7.85 -10.97
C MET A 208 8.17 -6.68 -10.70
N LEU A 209 6.94 -6.95 -10.23
CA LEU A 209 6.01 -5.89 -9.86
C LEU A 209 6.59 -4.97 -8.77
N HIS A 210 7.25 -5.52 -7.76
CA HIS A 210 7.85 -4.72 -6.70
C HIS A 210 8.97 -3.81 -7.21
N GLU A 211 9.80 -4.29 -8.14
CA GLU A 211 10.84 -3.49 -8.77
C GLU A 211 10.24 -2.34 -9.59
N GLU A 212 9.18 -2.59 -10.36
CA GLU A 212 8.45 -1.55 -11.10
C GLU A 212 7.85 -0.51 -10.14
N ILE A 213 7.26 -0.96 -9.03
CA ILE A 213 6.73 -0.05 -8.00
C ILE A 213 7.84 0.78 -7.36
N CYS A 214 8.97 0.17 -7.01
CA CYS A 214 10.11 0.91 -6.46
C CYS A 214 10.66 1.93 -7.46
N ALA A 215 10.75 1.56 -8.75
CA ALA A 215 11.17 2.46 -9.81
C ALA A 215 10.20 3.63 -9.99
N ALA A 216 8.89 3.36 -10.09
CA ALA A 216 7.84 4.38 -10.20
C ALA A 216 7.79 5.30 -8.97
N LEU A 217 8.17 4.77 -7.80
CA LEU A 217 8.30 5.51 -6.57
C LEU A 217 9.69 6.14 -6.39
N ASP A 218 10.66 6.05 -7.30
CA ASP A 218 12.05 6.53 -7.06
C ASP A 218 12.58 6.09 -5.68
N LEU A 219 12.53 4.78 -5.45
CA LEU A 219 13.01 4.07 -4.26
C LEU A 219 13.96 2.95 -4.69
N GLY A 220 14.96 2.66 -3.86
CA GLY A 220 15.69 1.41 -3.95
C GLY A 220 14.80 0.22 -3.54
N PRO A 221 15.02 -0.99 -4.10
CA PRO A 221 14.23 -2.19 -3.77
C PRO A 221 14.22 -2.59 -2.29
N ARG A 222 15.18 -2.09 -1.49
CA ARG A 222 15.26 -2.34 -0.04
C ARG A 222 14.62 -1.24 0.81
N GLU A 223 14.21 -0.14 0.21
CA GLU A 223 13.58 0.98 0.93
C GLU A 223 12.07 0.77 1.11
N LEU A 224 11.50 -0.20 0.41
CA LEU A 224 10.12 -0.63 0.52
C LEU A 224 10.07 -2.13 0.86
N ASP A 225 9.34 -2.50 1.90
CA ASP A 225 9.22 -3.93 2.25
C ASP A 225 8.51 -4.71 1.13
N PHE A 226 9.12 -5.82 0.71
CA PHE A 226 8.67 -6.66 -0.41
C PHE A 226 7.29 -7.30 -0.19
N PHE A 227 7.01 -7.70 1.05
CA PHE A 227 5.68 -7.98 1.58
C PHE A 227 5.68 -7.40 3.01
N GLU A 228 4.59 -6.78 3.46
CA GLU A 228 4.49 -6.50 4.89
C GLU A 228 4.57 -7.84 5.62
N THR A 229 5.60 -8.03 6.45
CA THR A 229 5.65 -9.16 7.35
C THR A 229 4.34 -9.17 8.12
N GLU A 230 3.48 -10.16 7.86
CA GLU A 230 2.41 -10.49 8.77
C GLU A 230 3.04 -10.58 10.16
N ARG A 231 2.65 -9.70 11.09
CA ARG A 231 2.97 -9.89 12.50
C ARG A 231 2.14 -11.05 13.04
N SER A 232 2.44 -12.25 12.56
CA SER A 232 2.01 -13.54 13.10
C SER A 232 3.03 -14.62 12.78
N GLY A 233 4.22 -14.49 13.37
CA GLY A 233 4.93 -15.65 13.93
C GLY A 233 5.39 -16.76 12.98
N GLN A 234 5.65 -16.50 11.70
CA GLN A 234 6.38 -17.46 10.86
C GLN A 234 7.47 -16.75 10.05
N ASN A 235 8.71 -17.24 10.20
CA ASN A 235 9.89 -16.76 9.49
C ASN A 235 9.66 -16.81 7.97
N LEU A 236 9.55 -15.65 7.34
CA LEU A 236 9.87 -15.53 5.91
C LEU A 236 11.39 -15.76 5.74
N PRO A 237 11.82 -16.47 4.69
CA PRO A 237 13.25 -16.65 4.42
C PRO A 237 13.92 -15.29 4.19
N ASP A 238 15.12 -15.14 4.74
CA ASP A 238 15.98 -13.98 4.53
C ASP A 238 16.33 -13.91 3.03
N VAL A 239 15.68 -13.00 2.29
CA VAL A 239 15.98 -12.76 0.87
C VAL A 239 16.97 -11.60 0.81
N PRO A 240 18.24 -11.84 0.45
CA PRO A 240 19.19 -10.76 0.27
C PRO A 240 18.91 -10.06 -1.06
N LEU A 241 18.19 -8.94 -1.01
CA LEU A 241 17.89 -8.15 -2.20
C LEU A 241 19.14 -7.48 -2.77
N GLY A 242 19.56 -7.80 -3.99
CA GLY A 242 20.30 -6.85 -4.81
C GLY A 242 21.71 -7.26 -5.21
N THR A 243 21.86 -7.53 -6.50
CA THR A 243 22.81 -6.81 -7.37
C THR A 243 22.19 -6.68 -8.76
N ARG A 244 21.87 -5.45 -9.19
CA ARG A 244 21.73 -5.14 -10.61
C ARG A 244 23.07 -5.42 -11.30
N GLY A 245 23.03 -6.13 -12.41
CA GLY A 245 24.10 -6.22 -13.39
C GLY A 245 23.51 -6.56 -14.76
N LEU A 246 23.36 -5.53 -15.58
CA LEU A 246 23.35 -5.66 -17.05
C LEU A 246 24.61 -6.41 -17.51
N TRP A 247 24.58 -6.86 -18.77
CA TRP A 247 25.66 -7.37 -19.64
C TRP A 247 25.64 -8.88 -19.93
N ASP A 248 25.21 -9.12 -21.16
CA ASP A 248 25.60 -10.13 -22.13
C ASP A 248 26.83 -11.02 -21.86
N ALA A 249 26.66 -12.24 -22.39
CA ALA A 249 27.61 -13.06 -23.14
C ALA A 249 28.80 -13.73 -22.43
N ASP A 250 28.92 -15.01 -22.79
CA ASP A 250 30.05 -15.92 -22.67
C ASP A 250 31.44 -15.27 -22.60
N ALA A 251 32.27 -15.75 -21.67
CA ALA A 251 33.71 -15.93 -21.89
C ALA A 251 34.27 -16.97 -20.89
N GLU A 252 34.45 -18.18 -21.42
CA GLU A 252 35.40 -19.25 -21.14
C GLU A 252 36.37 -19.18 -19.93
N ALA A 253 36.59 -20.39 -19.38
CA ALA A 253 37.83 -20.96 -18.81
C ALA A 253 38.46 -20.34 -17.56
#